data_AF-A0A2N3G2M4-F1
#
_entry.id   AF-A0A2N3G2M4-F1
#
_cell.length_a   1.000
_cell.length_b   1.000
_cell.length_c   1.000
_cell.angle_alpha   90.00
_cell.angle_beta   90.00
_cell.angle_gamma   90.00
#
_symmetry.space_group_name_H-M   'P 1'
#
loop_
_entity.id
_entity.type
_entity.pdbx_description
1 polymer ?
#
loop_
_entity_poly.entity_id
_entity_poly.type
_entity_poly.pdbx_seq_one_letter_code
_entity_poly.pdbx_strand_id
1 'polypeptide(L)'
;MNSALRHKVAKRTSLPLTVQDLEDLSAISGSPAALDALDVDASMSEAALLHRVFQLGVKRAYELLDEVGYAQLATDPERAEFQRISKARRRG
;
A
#
# COMPACT_ATOMS: atom_id res chain seq x y z
N MET A 1 -16.48 38.19 -19.57
CA MET A 1 -16.70 38.03 -18.11
C MET A 1 -16.38 36.59 -17.75
N ASN A 2 -15.20 36.34 -17.19
CA ASN A 2 -14.71 34.99 -16.91
C ASN A 2 -15.22 34.52 -15.54
N SER A 3 -16.04 33.47 -15.55
CA SER A 3 -16.54 32.81 -14.35
C SER A 3 -15.44 31.92 -13.76
N ALA A 4 -14.80 32.38 -12.69
CA ALA A 4 -13.87 31.56 -11.92
C ALA A 4 -14.68 30.56 -11.07
N LEU A 5 -14.75 29.31 -11.53
CA LEU A 5 -15.19 28.17 -10.74
C LEU A 5 -14.27 28.00 -9.54
N ARG A 6 -14.62 28.63 -8.41
CA ARG A 6 -14.00 28.40 -7.12
C ARG A 6 -14.39 26.98 -6.67
N HIS A 7 -13.58 25.99 -7.00
CA HIS A 7 -13.66 24.68 -6.36
C HIS A 7 -13.42 24.87 -4.86
N LYS A 8 -14.51 24.72 -4.10
CA LYS A 8 -14.49 24.68 -2.64
C LYS A 8 -13.73 23.41 -2.26
N VAL A 9 -12.44 23.54 -1.96
CA VAL A 9 -11.64 22.44 -1.41
C VAL A 9 -12.33 22.00 -0.13
N ALA A 10 -12.99 20.84 -0.17
CA ALA A 10 -13.57 20.25 1.02
C ALA A 10 -12.43 20.01 2.01
N LYS A 11 -12.43 20.73 3.13
CA LYS A 11 -11.52 20.45 4.24
C LYS A 11 -11.83 19.02 4.68
N ARG A 12 -10.96 18.07 4.29
CA ARG A 12 -10.98 16.73 4.86
C ARG A 12 -10.72 16.92 6.34
N THR A 13 -11.74 16.69 7.17
CA THR A 13 -11.57 16.49 8.60
C THR A 13 -10.66 15.28 8.75
N SER A 14 -9.38 15.52 9.03
CA SER A 14 -8.47 14.47 9.45
C SER A 14 -9.07 13.84 10.70
N LEU A 15 -9.24 12.52 10.70
CA LEU A 15 -9.56 11.79 11.92
C LEU A 15 -8.43 12.07 12.93
N PRO A 16 -8.76 12.39 14.19
CA PRO A 16 -7.75 12.53 15.21
C PRO A 16 -7.05 11.20 15.43
N LEU A 17 -5.76 11.24 15.73
CA LEU A 17 -5.02 10.06 16.17
C LEU A 17 -5.61 9.57 17.49
N THR A 18 -5.75 8.25 17.60
CA THR A 18 -6.13 7.59 18.84
C THR A 18 -4.94 7.56 19.80
N VAL A 19 -5.20 7.24 21.07
CA VAL A 19 -4.13 7.04 22.07
C VAL A 19 -3.19 5.91 21.64
N GLN A 20 -3.75 4.84 21.08
CA GLN A 20 -2.96 3.71 20.57
C GLN A 20 -2.01 4.13 19.44
N ASP A 21 -2.49 4.97 18.51
CA ASP A 21 -1.63 5.45 17.41
C ASP A 21 -0.41 6.22 17.94
N LEU A 22 -0.59 7.02 19.00
CA LEU A 22 0.50 7.78 19.62
C LEU A 22 1.49 6.87 20.35
N GLU A 23 1.00 5.85 21.06
CA GLU A 23 1.83 4.84 21.72
C GLU A 23 2.66 4.06 20.70
N ASP A 24 2.05 3.66 19.59
CA ASP A 24 2.72 2.93 18.51
C ASP A 24 3.78 3.80 17.83
N LEU A 25 3.48 5.07 17.54
CA LEU A 25 4.45 6.01 16.98
C LEU A 25 5.63 6.25 17.92
N SER A 26 5.37 6.37 19.22
CA SER A 26 6.42 6.48 20.24
C SER A 26 7.30 5.24 20.26
N ALA A 27 6.71 4.04 20.27
CA ALA A 27 7.45 2.77 20.24
C ALA A 27 8.30 2.61 18.97
N ILE A 28 7.78 3.03 17.81
CA ILE A 28 8.50 3.02 16.53
C ILE A 28 9.68 4.01 16.60
N SER A 29 9.45 5.25 17.05
CA SER A 29 10.50 6.27 17.13
C SER A 29 11.64 5.88 18.09
N GLY A 30 11.34 5.09 19.12
CA GLY A 30 12.32 4.55 20.06
C GLY A 30 13.04 3.28 19.60
N SER A 31 12.68 2.72 18.44
CA SER A 31 13.19 1.44 17.95
C SER A 31 14.06 1.61 16.69
N PRO A 32 15.39 1.51 16.80
CA PRO A 32 16.28 1.61 15.64
C PRO A 32 15.97 0.60 14.55
N ALA A 33 15.58 -0.63 14.92
CA ALA A 33 15.20 -1.66 13.96
C ALA A 33 13.90 -1.32 13.21
N ALA A 34 12.94 -0.68 13.88
CA ALA A 34 11.70 -0.26 13.22
C ALA A 34 11.95 0.92 12.27
N LEU A 35 12.79 1.89 12.67
CA LEU A 35 13.18 3.02 11.85
C LEU A 35 13.94 2.56 10.58
N ASP A 36 14.87 1.62 10.73
CA ASP A 36 15.59 1.02 9.60
C ASP A 36 14.64 0.29 8.64
N ALA A 37 13.71 -0.51 9.17
CA ALA A 37 12.70 -1.20 8.36
C ALA A 37 11.75 -0.25 7.60
N LEU A 38 11.50 0.93 8.16
CA LEU A 38 10.68 1.99 7.55
C LEU A 38 11.47 2.92 6.63
N ASP A 39 12.80 2.77 6.58
CA ASP A 39 13.75 3.64 5.85
C ASP A 39 13.55 5.11 6.27
N VAL A 40 13.62 5.36 7.58
CA VAL A 40 13.45 6.68 8.21
C VAL A 40 14.53 6.96 9.24
N ASP A 41 14.84 8.24 9.41
CA ASP A 41 15.79 8.72 10.42
C ASP A 41 15.06 9.05 11.73
N ALA A 42 15.72 8.85 12.88
CA ALA A 42 15.18 9.18 14.20
C ALA A 42 14.90 10.69 14.40
N SER A 43 15.52 11.55 13.59
CA SER A 43 15.31 13.00 13.58
C SER A 43 14.05 13.45 12.84
N MET A 44 13.33 12.53 12.18
CA MET A 44 12.08 12.84 11.50
C MET A 44 11.01 13.28 12.49
N SER A 45 10.17 14.23 12.07
CA SER A 45 9.02 14.63 12.87
C SER A 45 7.99 13.49 12.94
N GLU A 46 7.22 13.44 14.03
CA GLU A 46 6.17 12.44 14.24
C GLU A 46 5.15 12.41 13.09
N ALA A 47 4.78 13.57 12.56
CA ALA A 47 3.89 13.66 11.39
C ALA A 47 4.51 13.04 10.13
N ALA A 48 5.82 13.20 9.93
CA ALA A 48 6.53 12.58 8.80
C ALA A 48 6.67 11.07 8.99
N LEU A 49 6.93 10.61 10.22
CA LEU A 49 6.95 9.19 10.57
C LEU A 49 5.59 8.53 10.31
N LEU A 50 4.50 9.13 10.81
CA LEU A 50 3.14 8.66 10.57
C LEU A 50 2.82 8.59 9.08
N HIS A 51 3.19 9.63 8.32
CA HIS A 51 2.98 9.64 6.88
C HIS A 51 3.72 8.49 6.19
N ARG A 52 4.96 8.21 6.62
CA ARG A 52 5.75 7.09 6.09
C ARG A 52 5.13 5.74 6.41
N VAL A 53 4.74 5.52 7.66
CA VAL A 53 4.05 4.30 8.10
C VAL A 53 2.79 4.07 7.25
N PHE A 54 1.99 5.12 7.05
CA PHE A 54 0.80 5.07 6.21
C PHE A 54 1.13 4.71 4.75
N GLN A 55 2.11 5.38 4.14
CA GLN A 55 2.52 5.10 2.76
C GLN A 55 2.96 3.64 2.59
N LEU A 56 3.78 3.12 3.50
CA LEU A 56 4.27 1.75 3.44
C LEU A 56 3.14 0.75 3.66
N GLY A 57 2.24 1.02 4.61
CA GLY A 57 1.06 0.18 4.85
C GLY A 57 0.16 0.08 3.63
N VAL A 58 -0.14 1.20 2.97
CA VAL A 58 -0.92 1.21 1.72
C VAL A 58 -0.23 0.42 0.63
N LYS A 59 1.07 0.66 0.41
CA LYS A 59 1.86 -0.09 -0.57
C LYS A 59 1.78 -1.59 -0.32
N ARG A 60 1.98 -2.02 0.94
CA ARG A 60 1.93 -3.44 1.31
C ARG A 60 0.54 -4.04 1.11
N ALA A 61 -0.52 -3.31 1.39
CA ALA A 61 -1.88 -3.76 1.13
C ALA A 61 -2.12 -4.02 -0.38
N TYR A 62 -1.61 -3.15 -1.26
CA TYR A 62 -1.68 -3.38 -2.71
C TYR A 62 -0.86 -4.59 -3.14
N GLU A 63 0.37 -4.74 -2.64
CA GLU A 63 1.21 -5.92 -2.94
C GLU A 63 0.51 -7.22 -2.53
N LEU A 64 -0.15 -7.26 -1.36
CA LEU A 64 -0.91 -8.42 -0.91
C LEU A 64 -2.11 -8.71 -1.83
N LEU A 65 -2.81 -7.68 -2.30
CA LEU A 65 -3.91 -7.85 -3.26
C LEU A 65 -3.39 -8.40 -4.59
N ASP A 66 -2.25 -7.91 -5.07
CA ASP A 66 -1.61 -8.40 -6.29
C ASP A 66 -1.17 -9.86 -6.13
N GLU A 67 -0.53 -10.22 -5.01
CA GLU A 67 -0.14 -11.60 -4.68
C GLU A 67 -1.36 -12.55 -4.74
N VAL A 68 -2.49 -12.15 -4.16
CA VAL A 68 -3.75 -12.92 -4.21
C VAL A 68 -4.29 -13.02 -5.63
N GLY A 69 -4.28 -11.92 -6.39
CA GLY A 69 -4.72 -11.91 -7.79
C GLY A 69 -3.87 -12.83 -8.68
N TYR A 70 -2.56 -12.82 -8.50
CA TYR A 70 -1.64 -13.73 -9.22
C TYR A 70 -1.86 -15.18 -8.83
N ALA A 71 -2.11 -15.48 -7.55
CA ALA A 71 -2.43 -16.84 -7.10
C ALA A 71 -3.72 -17.35 -7.76
N GLN A 72 -4.77 -16.51 -7.84
CA GLN A 72 -6.02 -16.86 -8.50
C GLN A 72 -5.83 -17.13 -10.00
N LEU A 73 -5.06 -16.30 -10.69
CA LEU A 73 -4.71 -16.48 -12.12
C LEU A 73 -3.86 -17.73 -12.38
N ALA A 74 -3.01 -18.13 -11.42
CA ALA A 74 -2.21 -19.36 -11.53
C ALA A 74 -3.07 -20.61 -11.35
N THR A 75 -4.15 -20.53 -10.58
CA THR A 75 -5.11 -21.62 -10.36
C THR A 75 -6.24 -21.68 -11.39
N ASP A 76 -6.25 -20.76 -12.38
CA ASP A 76 -7.29 -20.70 -13.40
C ASP A 76 -7.24 -21.93 -14.34
N PRO A 77 -8.25 -22.83 -14.28
CA PRO A 77 -8.27 -24.05 -15.08
C PRO A 77 -8.38 -23.77 -16.59
N GLU A 78 -8.95 -22.63 -17.01
CA GLU A 78 -9.04 -22.27 -18.43
C GLU A 78 -7.66 -21.95 -19.01
N ARG A 79 -6.78 -21.29 -18.24
CA ARG A 79 -5.38 -21.09 -18.63
C ARG A 79 -4.63 -22.40 -18.76
N ALA A 80 -4.89 -23.37 -17.88
CA ALA A 80 -4.26 -24.69 -17.96
C ALA A 80 -4.71 -25.48 -19.20
N GLU A 81 -5.99 -25.37 -19.58
CA GLU A 81 -6.56 -25.95 -20.81
C GLU A 81 -5.93 -25.31 -22.07
N PHE A 82 -5.87 -23.98 -22.11
CA PHE A 82 -5.29 -23.23 -23.24
C PHE A 82 -3.81 -23.55 -23.46
N GLN A 83 -3.03 -23.66 -22.38
CA GLN A 83 -1.63 -24.07 -22.46
C GLN A 83 -1.46 -25.49 -23.00
N ARG A 84 -2.32 -26.45 -22.60
CA ARG A 84 -2.31 -27.81 -23.14
C ARG A 84 -2.59 -27.83 -24.64
N ILE A 85 -3.62 -27.10 -25.09
CA ILE A 85 -3.99 -27.01 -26.52
C ILE A 85 -2.86 -26.38 -27.33
N SER A 86 -2.24 -25.30 -26.85
CA SER A 86 -1.14 -24.63 -27.58
C SER A 86 0.10 -25.52 -27.71
N LYS A 87 0.44 -26.30 -26.68
CA LYS A 87 1.56 -27.25 -26.70
C LYS A 87 1.29 -28.42 -27.66
N ALA A 88 0.04 -28.90 -27.73
CA ALA A 88 -0.35 -29.94 -28.67
C ALA A 88 -0.23 -29.46 -30.13
N ARG A 89 -0.67 -28.23 -30.44
CA ARG A 89 -0.55 -27.63 -31.79
C ARG A 89 0.87 -27.36 -32.26
N ARG A 90 1.84 -27.20 -31.35
CA ARG A 90 3.26 -26.98 -31.70
C ARG A 90 4.04 -28.28 -31.94
N ARG A 91 3.46 -29.43 -31.60
CA ARG A 91 4.12 -30.74 -31.68
C ARG A 91 3.59 -31.64 -32.80
N GLY A 92 2.48 -31.27 -33.43
CA GLY A 92 1.98 -31.87 -34.67
C GLY A 92 2.36 -31.02 -35.87
#